data_AF-A0A1V6K6R7-F1
#
_entry.id   AF-A0A1V6K6R7-F1
#
_cell.length_a   1.000
_cell.length_b   1.000
_cell.length_c   1.000
_cell.angle_alpha   90.00
_cell.angle_beta   90.00
_cell.angle_gamma   90.00
#
_symmetry.space_group_name_H-M   'P 1'
#
loop_
_entity.id
_entity.type
_entity.pdbx_description
1 polymer ?
#
loop_
_entity_poly.entity_id
_entity_poly.type
_entity_poly.pdbx_seq_one_letter_code
_entity_poly.pdbx_strand_id
1 'polypeptide(L)'
;MGQKKPRPALFLERSEALAEARRLAGARGSAFCAISKFSPKRGRTVFRVMPLAGFGLPSGWTFEETVEPGWERIEIEPREKLSTNGF
;
A
#
# COMPACT_ATOMS: atom_id res chain seq x y z
N MET A 1 9.65 15.92 -23.67
CA MET A 1 8.63 16.35 -22.69
C MET A 1 8.73 15.48 -21.44
N GLY A 2 9.33 15.99 -20.36
CA GLY A 2 9.49 15.22 -19.12
C GLY A 2 8.16 15.15 -18.36
N GLN A 3 7.52 13.99 -18.32
CA GLN A 3 6.37 13.77 -17.46
C GLN A 3 6.84 13.95 -16.00
N LYS A 4 6.45 15.07 -15.37
CA LYS A 4 6.69 15.30 -13.94
C LYS A 4 5.91 14.23 -13.18
N LYS A 5 6.60 13.17 -12.74
CA LYS A 5 6.01 12.18 -11.85
C LYS A 5 5.42 12.93 -10.64
N PRO A 6 4.15 12.69 -10.28
CA PRO A 6 3.54 13.36 -9.15
C PRO A 6 4.40 13.12 -7.90
N ARG A 7 4.69 14.18 -7.15
CA ARG A 7 5.44 14.05 -5.90
C ARG A 7 4.60 13.19 -4.95
N PRO A 8 5.18 12.16 -4.29
CA PRO A 8 4.44 11.39 -3.32
C PRO A 8 3.93 12.32 -2.21
N ALA A 9 2.66 12.14 -1.83
CA ALA A 9 2.04 12.89 -0.76
C ALA A 9 2.86 12.79 0.54
N LEU A 10 2.84 13.88 1.31
CA LEU A 10 3.45 13.94 2.63
C LEU A 10 2.33 14.09 3.66
N PHE A 11 2.37 13.23 4.67
CA PHE A 11 1.41 13.20 5.77
C PHE A 11 2.08 13.74 7.03
N LEU A 12 1.27 14.32 7.92
CA LEU A 12 1.75 14.86 9.20
C LEU A 12 1.48 13.89 10.33
N GLU A 13 0.45 13.06 10.19
CA GLU A 13 0.09 12.03 11.15
C GLU A 13 0.37 10.63 10.60
N ARG A 14 0.82 9.72 11.49
CA ARG A 14 1.10 8.32 11.14
C ARG A 14 -0.17 7.61 10.66
N SER A 15 -1.30 7.87 11.32
CA SER A 15 -2.60 7.28 11.00
C SER A 15 -3.07 7.62 9.59
N GLU A 16 -2.88 8.87 9.14
CA GLU A 16 -3.21 9.31 7.79
C GLU A 16 -2.36 8.59 6.74
N ALA A 17 -1.05 8.44 7.00
CA ALA A 17 -0.16 7.70 6.11
C ALA A 17 -0.56 6.22 6.00
N LEU A 18 -0.95 5.59 7.11
CA LEU A 18 -1.42 4.20 7.11
C LEU A 18 -2.78 4.04 6.41
N ALA A 19 -3.70 4.99 6.60
CA ALA A 19 -4.98 4.99 5.89
C ALA A 19 -4.77 5.08 4.37
N GLU A 20 -3.86 5.95 3.92
CA GLU A 20 -3.50 6.04 2.51
C GLU A 20 -2.80 4.76 2.02
N ALA A 21 -1.89 4.18 2.80
CA ALA A 21 -1.24 2.93 2.46
C ALA A 21 -2.24 1.77 2.28
N ARG A 22 -3.25 1.67 3.16
CA ARG A 22 -4.36 0.71 3.02
C ARG A 22 -5.17 0.96 1.76
N ARG A 23 -5.53 2.21 1.49
CA ARG A 23 -6.27 2.59 0.29
C ARG A 23 -5.50 2.23 -0.98
N LEU A 24 -4.19 2.51 -1.03
CA LEU A 24 -3.33 2.19 -2.16
C LEU A 24 -3.10 0.68 -2.32
N ALA A 25 -2.88 -0.03 -1.21
CA ALA A 25 -2.68 -1.47 -1.23
C ALA A 25 -3.92 -2.20 -1.76
N GLY A 26 -5.12 -1.83 -1.29
CA GLY A 26 -6.38 -2.35 -1.80
C GLY A 26 -6.62 -2.00 -3.27
N ALA A 27 -6.38 -0.74 -3.67
CA ALA A 27 -6.63 -0.30 -5.06
C ALA A 27 -5.66 -0.88 -6.09
N ARG A 28 -4.43 -1.21 -5.68
CA ARG A 28 -3.35 -1.67 -6.60
C ARG A 28 -2.98 -3.13 -6.42
N GLY A 29 -3.60 -3.84 -5.48
CA GLY A 29 -3.31 -5.24 -5.19
C GLY A 29 -1.84 -5.52 -4.86
N SER A 30 -1.14 -4.55 -4.26
CA SER A 30 0.30 -4.66 -3.96
C SER A 30 0.61 -4.06 -2.59
N ALA A 31 1.66 -4.54 -1.93
CA ALA A 31 2.06 -4.04 -0.61
C ALA A 31 2.62 -2.61 -0.70
N PHE A 32 2.22 -1.77 0.25
CA PHE A 32 2.74 -0.42 0.45
C PHE A 32 3.35 -0.32 1.85
N CYS A 33 4.31 0.56 2.04
CA CYS A 33 4.84 0.89 3.36
C CYS A 33 4.72 2.37 3.67
N ALA A 34 4.54 2.67 4.96
CA ALA A 34 4.73 3.99 5.51
C ALA A 34 6.19 4.16 5.93
N ILE A 35 6.77 5.30 5.59
CA ILE A 35 8.11 5.71 6.00
C ILE A 35 8.04 7.08 6.66
N SER A 36 8.92 7.36 7.61
CA SER A 36 8.95 8.61 8.34
C SER A 36 10.30 9.31 8.26
N LYS A 37 10.30 10.62 8.48
CA LYS A 37 11.51 11.43 8.63
C LYS A 37 11.22 12.65 9.47
N PHE A 38 12.13 13.03 10.37
CA PHE A 38 12.05 14.34 11.02
C PHE A 38 12.31 15.45 9.99
N SER A 39 11.38 16.41 9.89
CA SER A 39 11.51 17.56 9.00
C SER A 39 11.88 18.81 9.79
N PRO A 40 13.14 19.29 9.72
CA PRO A 40 13.54 20.51 10.41
C PRO A 40 12.71 21.74 10.00
N LYS A 41 12.28 21.78 8.72
CA LYS A 41 11.44 22.87 8.19
C LYS A 41 10.05 22.92 8.82
N ARG A 42 9.53 21.79 9.29
CA ARG A 42 8.18 21.69 9.88
C ARG A 42 8.21 21.52 11.40
N GLY A 43 9.39 21.33 11.99
CA GLY A 43 9.56 21.06 13.42
C GLY A 43 8.94 19.75 13.90
N ARG A 44 8.63 18.81 13.00
CA ARG A 44 7.95 17.55 13.31
C ARG A 44 8.29 16.44 12.34
N THR A 45 7.96 15.21 12.73
CA THR A 45 8.02 14.04 11.85
C THR A 45 7.00 14.17 10.73
N VAL A 46 7.41 13.81 9.52
CA VAL A 46 6.53 13.67 8.36
C VAL A 46 6.57 12.25 7.87
N PHE A 47 5.46 11.82 7.30
CA PHE A 47 5.27 10.48 6.78
C PHE A 47 5.08 10.51 5.27
N ARG A 48 5.47 9.43 4.62
CA ARG A 48 5.27 9.20 3.19
C ARG A 48 4.90 7.74 2.98
N VAL A 49 4.07 7.50 1.97
CA VAL A 49 3.71 6.15 1.53
C VAL A 49 4.46 5.82 0.24
N MET A 50 4.99 4.60 0.16
CA MET A 50 5.65 4.11 -1.04
C MET A 50 5.35 2.62 -1.28
N PRO A 51 5.38 2.14 -2.53
CA PRO A 51 5.24 0.71 -2.80
C PRO A 51 6.41 -0.05 -2.17
N LEU A 52 6.14 -1.22 -1.60
CA LEU A 52 7.17 -2.11 -1.06
C LEU A 52 7.99 -2.77 -2.19
N ALA A 53 7.39 -2.89 -3.38
CA ALA A 53 8.05 -3.33 -4.59
C ALA A 53 9.00 -2.24 -5.13
N GLY A 54 10.18 -2.13 -4.51
CA GLY A 54 11.21 -1.17 -4.84
C GLY A 54 12.26 -1.19 -3.75
N PHE A 55 13.45 -1.70 -4.05
CA PHE A 55 14.48 -1.92 -3.05
C PHE A 55 14.97 -0.61 -2.41
N GLY A 56 15.05 -0.60 -1.08
CA GLY A 56 15.74 0.42 -0.29
C GLY A 56 14.86 1.58 0.17
N LEU A 57 15.08 1.99 1.42
CA LEU A 57 14.51 3.22 1.96
C LEU A 57 15.26 4.43 1.38
N PRO A 58 14.56 5.53 1.05
CA PRO A 58 15.24 6.76 0.69
C PRO A 58 16.14 7.24 1.85
N SER A 59 17.30 7.83 1.52
CA SER A 59 18.27 8.25 2.53
C SER A 59 17.68 9.19 3.59
N GLY A 60 17.94 8.85 4.87
CA GLY A 60 17.43 9.58 6.03
C GLY A 60 15.94 9.41 6.29
N TRP A 61 15.30 8.38 5.72
CA TRP A 61 13.96 7.95 6.09
C TRP A 61 14.02 6.66 6.91
N THR A 62 13.09 6.55 7.85
CA THR A 62 12.89 5.39 8.72
C THR A 62 11.69 4.60 8.24
N PHE A 63 11.79 3.28 8.25
CA PHE A 63 10.66 2.41 7.97
C PHE A 63 9.73 2.33 9.18
N GLU A 64 8.43 2.49 8.96
CA GLU A 64 7.42 2.45 10.03
C GLU A 64 6.62 1.14 10.02
N GLU A 65 5.89 0.88 8.94
CA GLU A 65 4.95 -0.24 8.86
C GLU A 65 4.66 -0.60 7.40
N THR A 66 4.51 -1.90 7.14
CA THR A 66 4.01 -2.42 5.86
C THR A 66 2.50 -2.67 5.95
N VAL A 67 1.81 -2.30 4.89
CA VAL A 67 0.41 -2.62 4.65
C VAL A 67 0.33 -3.56 3.46
N GLU A 68 -0.01 -4.80 3.75
CA GLU A 68 -0.31 -5.81 2.73
C GLU A 68 -1.71 -5.57 2.14
N PRO A 69 -1.92 -5.87 0.85
CA PRO A 69 -3.27 -5.92 0.31
C PRO A 69 -4.06 -6.98 1.08
N GLY A 70 -5.29 -6.68 1.48
CA GLY A 70 -6.18 -7.71 2.02
C GLY A 70 -6.58 -8.65 0.90
N TRP A 71 -6.06 -9.88 0.89
CA TRP A 71 -6.54 -10.91 -0.02
C TRP A 71 -7.89 -11.37 0.51
N GLU A 72 -8.98 -10.77 0.03
CA GLU A 72 -10.30 -11.34 0.25
C GLU A 72 -10.40 -12.56 -0.68
N ARG A 73 -10.07 -13.72 -0.13
CA ARG A 73 -10.22 -15.00 -0.82
C ARG A 73 -11.72 -15.21 -1.01
N ILE A 74 -12.24 -14.83 -2.16
CA ILE A 74 -13.59 -15.21 -2.57
C ILE A 74 -13.57 -16.72 -2.67
N GLU A 75 -14.15 -17.38 -1.67
CA GLU A 75 -14.40 -18.82 -1.72
C GLU A 75 -15.44 -19.02 -2.83
N ILE A 76 -14.94 -19.32 -4.03
CA ILE A 76 -15.81 -19.75 -5.13
C ILE A 76 -16.30 -21.12 -4.67
N GLU A 77 -17.53 -21.17 -4.13
CA GLU A 77 -18.18 -22.44 -3.88
C GLU A 77 -18.13 -23.24 -5.19
N PRO A 78 -17.55 -24.46 -5.19
CA PRO A 78 -17.56 -25.30 -6.38
C PRO A 78 -19.01 -25.48 -6.79
N ARG A 79 -19.34 -25.12 -8.04
CA ARG A 79 -20.70 -25.28 -8.58
C ARG A 79 -21.16 -26.72 -8.35
N GLU A 80 -22.13 -26.91 -7.46
CA GLU A 80 -22.73 -28.22 -7.31
C GLU A 80 -23.51 -28.60 -8.58
N LYS A 81 -23.08 -29.72 -9.16
CA LYS A 81 -23.84 -30.77 -9.87
C LYS A 81 -24.56 -30.41 -11.18
N LEU A 82 -24.24 -31.18 -12.22
CA LEU A 82 -25.24 -32.05 -12.88
C LEU A 82 -24.56 -33.36 -13.31
N SER A 83 -24.80 -34.42 -12.53
CA SER A 83 -24.57 -35.81 -12.95
C SER A 83 -25.48 -36.06 -14.16
N THR A 84 -24.90 -36.09 -15.35
CA THR A 84 -25.59 -36.63 -16.52
C THR A 84 -25.38 -38.13 -16.51
N ASN A 85 -26.33 -38.85 -15.92
CA ASN A 85 -26.53 -40.26 -16.23
C ASN A 85 -26.98 -40.32 -17.70
N GLY A 86 -26.02 -40.54 -18.60
CA GLY A 86 -26.28 -40.89 -19.99
C GLY A 86 -26.76 -42.34 -20.04
N PHE A 87 -28.04 -42.48 -20.35
CA PHE A 87 -28.73 -43.73 -20.70
C PHE A 87 -28.19 -44.31 -22.01
#